data_AF-A0A7C4HDH5-F1
#
_entry.id   AF-A0A7C4HDH5-F1
#
_cell.length_a   1.000
_cell.length_b   1.000
_cell.length_c   1.000
_cell.angle_alpha   90.00
_cell.angle_beta   90.00
_cell.angle_gamma   90.00
#
_symmetry.space_group_name_H-M   'P 1'
#
loop_
_entity.id
_entity.type
_entity.pdbx_description
1 polymer ?
#
loop_
_entity_poly.entity_id
_entity_poly.type
_entity_poly.pdbx_seq_one_letter_code
_entity_poly.pdbx_strand_id
1 'polypeptide(L)'
;MGKIQAEIRTSFGKIIVEGATASDLLETLRSLPKDFINELENVISEATTFSKNKEFNDLVKFTENGPILILKDPGIITHYEAVGLILYFSENRSNRPSQIRYLLEYSGIKTHVSSRLNEMAKRGLVFKLTVDEAKWTLSPRGERWIEEEVLPKLKRLL
;
A
#
# COMPACT_ATOMS: atom_id res chain seq x y z
N MET A 1 20.61 -29.69 20.78
CA MET A 1 20.28 -30.26 19.46
C MET A 1 20.09 -29.11 18.49
N GLY A 2 20.67 -29.17 17.29
CA GLY A 2 20.57 -28.09 16.31
C GLY A 2 19.16 -27.99 15.72
N LYS A 3 18.69 -26.77 15.47
CA LYS A 3 17.46 -26.51 14.72
C LYS A 3 17.81 -26.04 13.32
N ILE A 4 16.98 -26.39 12.34
CA ILE A 4 17.10 -25.92 10.96
C ILE A 4 15.96 -24.96 10.70
N GLN A 5 16.24 -23.83 10.05
CA GLN A 5 15.28 -22.78 9.77
C GLN A 5 15.22 -22.48 8.27
N ALA A 6 14.01 -22.28 7.74
CA ALA A 6 13.76 -21.68 6.45
C ALA A 6 13.13 -20.29 6.67
N GLU A 7 13.71 -19.26 6.05
CA GLU A 7 13.18 -17.89 6.07
C GLU A 7 12.57 -17.57 4.70
N ILE A 8 11.30 -17.18 4.70
CA ILE A 8 10.58 -16.70 3.52
C ILE A 8 10.34 -15.21 3.72
N ARG A 9 10.94 -14.39 2.86
CA ARG A 9 10.74 -12.94 2.87
C ARG A 9 9.48 -12.59 2.09
N THR A 10 8.60 -11.80 2.68
CA THR A 10 7.35 -11.35 2.08
C THR A 10 7.32 -9.83 2.00
N SER A 11 6.31 -9.29 1.32
CA SER A 11 6.06 -7.85 1.22
C SER A 11 5.75 -7.19 2.58
N PHE A 12 5.26 -7.98 3.54
CA PHE A 12 4.80 -7.54 4.86
C PHE A 12 5.71 -8.00 6.02
N GLY A 13 6.80 -8.72 5.74
CA GLY A 13 7.71 -9.19 6.78
C GLY A 13 8.46 -10.46 6.42
N LYS A 14 8.65 -11.34 7.40
CA LYS A 14 9.30 -12.63 7.21
C LYS A 14 8.54 -13.75 7.90
N ILE A 15 8.42 -14.88 7.23
CA ILE A 15 7.89 -16.12 7.78
C ILE A 15 9.09 -17.02 8.07
N ILE A 16 9.19 -17.49 9.31
CA ILE A 16 10.24 -18.40 9.74
C ILE A 16 9.59 -19.75 10.00
N VAL A 17 10.06 -20.78 9.30
CA VAL A 17 9.65 -22.17 9.51
C VAL A 17 10.82 -22.92 10.12
N GLU A 18 10.61 -23.57 11.27
CA GLU A 18 11.65 -24.32 11.98
C GLU A 18 11.38 -25.82 11.93
N GLY A 19 12.44 -26.62 11.83
CA GLY A 19 12.40 -28.08 11.95
C GLY A 19 13.51 -28.61 12.84
N ALA A 20 13.25 -29.72 13.54
CA ALA A 20 14.27 -30.42 14.33
C ALA A 20 15.27 -31.17 13.42
N THR A 21 14.82 -31.63 12.26
CA THR A 21 15.64 -32.20 11.18
C THR A 21 15.27 -31.61 9.82
N ALA A 22 16.07 -31.89 8.79
CA ALA A 22 15.80 -31.41 7.42
C ALA A 22 14.52 -32.03 6.83
N SER A 23 14.25 -33.30 7.18
CA SER A 23 13.03 -34.01 6.77
C SER A 23 11.79 -33.35 7.38
N ASP A 24 11.82 -33.04 8.68
CA ASP A 24 10.70 -32.39 9.36
C ASP A 24 10.39 -31.00 8.78
N LEU A 25 11.45 -30.24 8.46
CA LEU A 25 11.30 -28.94 7.82
C LEU A 25 10.64 -29.05 6.45
N LEU A 26 11.05 -30.03 5.63
CA LEU A 26 10.47 -30.25 4.31
C LEU A 26 9.02 -30.76 4.36
N GLU A 27 8.69 -31.63 5.31
CA GLU A 27 7.31 -32.07 5.52
C GLU A 27 6.42 -30.91 5.95
N THR A 28 6.90 -30.08 6.87
CA THR A 28 6.19 -28.87 7.31
C THR A 28 5.92 -27.95 6.13
N LEU A 29 6.93 -27.66 5.30
CA LEU A 29 6.76 -26.83 4.11
C LEU A 29 5.80 -27.44 3.07
N ARG A 30 5.80 -28.78 2.91
CA ARG A 30 4.88 -29.48 1.99
C ARG A 30 3.44 -29.52 2.50
N SER A 31 3.25 -29.46 3.81
CA SER A 31 1.91 -29.43 4.42
C SER A 31 1.20 -28.09 4.25
N LEU A 32 1.93 -27.02 3.90
CA LEU A 32 1.34 -25.71 3.65
C LEU A 32 0.43 -25.76 2.41
N PRO A 33 -0.76 -25.16 2.47
CA PRO A 33 -1.62 -25.00 1.31
C PRO A 33 -0.88 -24.32 0.14
N LYS A 34 -1.22 -24.71 -1.10
CA LYS A 34 -0.60 -24.13 -2.31
C LYS A 34 -0.74 -22.61 -2.39
N ASP A 35 -1.81 -22.06 -1.81
CA ASP A 35 -2.12 -20.62 -1.85
C ASP A 35 -1.89 -19.91 -0.50
N PHE A 36 -1.23 -20.58 0.45
CA PHE A 36 -1.05 -20.10 1.83
C PHE A 36 -0.46 -18.69 1.91
N ILE A 37 0.55 -18.39 1.09
CA ILE A 37 1.21 -17.08 1.10
C ILE A 37 0.23 -15.98 0.68
N ASN A 38 -0.56 -16.21 -0.36
CA ASN A 38 -1.53 -15.23 -0.84
C ASN A 38 -2.70 -15.06 0.15
N GLU A 39 -3.20 -16.14 0.75
CA GLU A 39 -4.22 -16.07 1.80
C GLU A 39 -3.72 -15.29 3.02
N LEU A 40 -2.48 -15.54 3.44
CA LEU A 40 -1.85 -14.82 4.54
C LEU A 40 -1.66 -13.33 4.22
N GLU A 41 -1.25 -13.00 2.99
CA GLU A 41 -1.18 -11.62 2.50
C GLU A 41 -2.53 -10.92 2.57
N ASN A 42 -3.61 -11.61 2.18
CA ASN A 42 -4.96 -11.06 2.21
C ASN A 42 -5.44 -10.81 3.65
N VAL A 43 -5.28 -11.77 4.56
CA VAL A 43 -5.69 -11.63 5.97
C VAL A 43 -4.94 -10.48 6.66
N ILE A 44 -3.62 -10.37 6.41
CA ILE A 44 -2.81 -9.28 6.98
C ILE A 44 -3.21 -7.94 6.36
N SER A 45 -3.50 -7.90 5.06
CA SER A 45 -3.97 -6.70 4.37
C SER A 45 -5.33 -6.24 4.89
N GLU A 46 -6.27 -7.15 5.15
CA GLU A 46 -7.56 -6.84 5.75
C GLU A 46 -7.41 -6.32 7.18
N ALA A 47 -6.61 -6.99 8.01
CA ALA A 47 -6.36 -6.58 9.39
C ALA A 47 -5.67 -5.21 9.49
N THR A 48 -4.69 -4.95 8.63
CA THR A 48 -4.02 -3.64 8.56
C THR A 48 -4.93 -2.57 7.96
N THR A 49 -5.77 -2.89 6.98
CA THR A 49 -6.78 -1.96 6.44
C THR A 49 -7.78 -1.56 7.52
N PHE A 50 -8.30 -2.50 8.30
CA PHE A 50 -9.23 -2.21 9.40
C PHE A 50 -8.59 -1.35 10.51
N SER A 51 -7.32 -1.59 10.85
CA SER A 51 -6.58 -0.75 11.82
C SER A 51 -6.29 0.65 11.26
N LYS A 52 -5.91 0.76 9.98
CA LYS A 52 -5.72 2.05 9.29
C LYS A 52 -7.01 2.86 9.24
N ASN A 53 -8.16 2.21 9.08
CA ASN A 53 -9.47 2.87 9.07
C ASN A 53 -9.76 3.61 10.39
N LYS A 54 -9.28 3.15 11.55
CA LYS A 54 -9.46 3.88 12.82
C LYS A 54 -8.50 5.04 13.01
N GLU A 55 -7.25 4.90 12.58
CA GLU A 55 -6.18 5.88 12.83
C GLU A 55 -6.30 7.14 11.95
N PHE A 56 -6.84 7.01 10.73
CA PHE A 56 -6.85 8.10 9.74
C PHE A 56 -8.26 8.65 9.44
N ASN A 57 -9.21 8.46 10.35
CA ASN A 57 -10.61 8.91 10.18
C ASN A 57 -10.74 10.42 9.87
N ASP A 58 -9.78 11.25 10.29
CA ASP A 58 -9.79 12.70 10.05
C ASP A 58 -9.09 13.12 8.74
N LEU A 59 -8.53 12.15 8.00
CA LEU A 59 -7.72 12.39 6.80
C LEU A 59 -8.29 11.69 5.57
N VAL A 60 -8.81 10.48 5.75
CA VAL A 60 -9.38 9.66 4.68
C VAL A 60 -10.72 9.07 5.10
N LYS A 61 -11.69 9.10 4.18
CA LYS A 61 -12.93 8.35 4.28
C LYS A 61 -12.91 7.25 3.23
N PHE A 62 -13.11 6.01 3.66
CA PHE A 62 -13.25 4.87 2.75
C PHE A 62 -14.69 4.79 2.26
N THR A 63 -14.87 4.73 0.95
CA THR A 63 -16.18 4.61 0.28
C THR A 63 -16.20 3.35 -0.58
N GLU A 64 -17.38 2.97 -1.07
CA GLU A 64 -17.54 1.85 -2.02
C GLU A 64 -16.72 2.06 -3.31
N ASN A 65 -16.43 3.31 -3.68
CA ASN A 65 -15.63 3.64 -4.85
C ASN A 65 -14.12 3.74 -4.56
N GLY A 66 -13.72 3.63 -3.29
CA GLY A 66 -12.34 3.78 -2.82
C GLY A 66 -12.15 4.92 -1.80
N PRO A 67 -10.89 5.19 -1.41
CA PRO A 67 -10.56 6.21 -0.42
C PRO A 67 -10.71 7.62 -1.01
N ILE A 68 -11.37 8.52 -0.27
CA ILE A 68 -11.39 9.96 -0.54
C ILE A 68 -10.72 10.71 0.61
N LEU A 69 -9.99 11.77 0.30
CA LEU A 69 -9.37 12.63 1.32
C LEU A 69 -10.41 13.61 1.84
N ILE A 70 -10.44 13.81 3.17
CA ILE A 70 -11.43 14.67 3.84
C ILE A 70 -10.77 15.85 4.56
N LEU A 71 -9.68 16.36 4.00
CA LEU A 71 -8.90 17.48 4.56
C LEU A 71 -9.76 18.75 4.64
N LYS A 72 -9.70 19.46 5.78
CA LYS A 72 -10.41 20.74 5.99
C LYS A 72 -9.99 21.82 4.98
N ASP A 73 -8.70 21.85 4.64
CA ASP A 73 -8.14 22.72 3.62
C ASP A 73 -7.30 21.86 2.64
N PRO A 74 -7.78 21.61 1.41
CA PRO A 74 -7.04 20.86 0.41
C PRO A 74 -5.71 21.50 -0.02
N GLY A 75 -5.52 22.82 0.23
CA GLY A 75 -4.30 23.55 -0.13
C GLY A 75 -3.07 23.19 0.69
N ILE A 76 -3.23 22.49 1.82
CA ILE A 76 -2.12 22.09 2.71
C ILE A 76 -1.23 20.98 2.11
N ILE A 77 -1.76 20.25 1.12
CA ILE A 77 -1.05 19.20 0.39
C ILE A 77 -0.79 19.58 -1.05
N THR A 78 0.35 19.14 -1.55
CA THR A 78 0.68 19.21 -2.97
C THR A 78 -0.10 18.17 -3.76
N HIS A 79 -0.23 18.38 -5.07
CA HIS A 79 -0.83 17.37 -5.95
C HIS A 79 -0.11 16.02 -5.93
N TYR A 80 1.20 15.99 -5.66
CA TYR A 80 1.95 14.74 -5.52
C TYR A 80 1.57 14.00 -4.24
N GLU A 81 1.49 14.73 -3.12
CA GLU A 81 1.05 14.19 -1.83
C GLU A 81 -0.38 13.66 -1.93
N ALA A 82 -1.27 14.38 -2.62
CA ALA A 82 -2.64 13.96 -2.85
C ALA A 82 -2.72 12.63 -3.63
N VAL A 83 -2.03 12.53 -4.78
CA VAL A 83 -1.96 11.29 -5.57
C VAL A 83 -1.35 10.16 -4.76
N GLY A 84 -0.27 10.44 -4.03
CA GLY A 84 0.41 9.48 -3.18
C GLY A 84 -0.47 8.96 -2.05
N LEU A 85 -1.24 9.81 -1.38
CA LEU A 85 -2.18 9.42 -0.32
C LEU A 85 -3.34 8.58 -0.87
N ILE A 86 -3.89 8.94 -2.03
CA ILE A 86 -4.93 8.13 -2.68
C ILE A 86 -4.41 6.74 -3.01
N LEU A 87 -3.22 6.63 -3.60
CA LEU A 87 -2.59 5.34 -3.85
C LEU A 87 -2.30 4.63 -2.53
N TYR A 88 -1.77 5.32 -1.52
CA TYR A 88 -1.44 4.75 -0.22
C TYR A 88 -2.65 4.14 0.47
N PHE A 89 -3.81 4.75 0.42
CA PHE A 89 -5.03 4.18 1.01
C PHE A 89 -5.80 3.27 0.06
N SER A 90 -5.40 3.15 -1.21
CA SER A 90 -6.03 2.22 -2.16
C SER A 90 -5.57 0.78 -1.88
N GLU A 91 -6.43 -0.17 -2.26
CA GLU A 91 -6.09 -1.59 -2.28
C GLU A 91 -4.80 -1.83 -3.10
N ASN A 92 -3.92 -2.70 -2.61
CA ASN A 92 -2.62 -3.00 -3.23
C ASN A 92 -1.75 -1.78 -3.53
N ARG A 93 -1.99 -0.64 -2.86
CA ARG A 93 -1.33 0.64 -3.12
C ARG A 93 -1.42 1.10 -4.57
N SER A 94 -2.47 0.65 -5.27
CA SER A 94 -2.52 0.64 -6.73
C SER A 94 -3.84 1.18 -7.24
N ASN A 95 -3.81 1.97 -8.31
CA ASN A 95 -5.04 2.41 -8.94
C ASN A 95 -4.87 2.89 -10.39
N ARG A 96 -5.96 2.97 -11.16
CA ARG A 96 -5.94 3.49 -12.54
C ARG A 96 -5.93 5.01 -12.54
N PRO A 97 -5.28 5.70 -13.50
CA PRO A 97 -5.26 7.16 -13.56
C PRO A 97 -6.64 7.83 -13.55
N SER A 98 -7.62 7.21 -14.22
CA SER A 98 -9.01 7.67 -14.22
C SER A 98 -9.64 7.59 -12.83
N GLN A 99 -9.41 6.49 -12.11
CA GLN A 99 -9.94 6.30 -10.76
C GLN A 99 -9.27 7.23 -9.75
N ILE A 100 -7.95 7.43 -9.85
CA ILE A 100 -7.22 8.40 -9.01
C ILE A 100 -7.80 9.79 -9.21
N ARG A 101 -8.04 10.19 -10.47
CA ARG A 101 -8.68 11.48 -10.79
C ARG A 101 -10.07 11.58 -10.16
N TYR A 102 -10.91 10.57 -10.34
CA TYR A 102 -12.25 10.51 -9.76
C TYR A 102 -12.19 10.69 -8.23
N LEU A 103 -11.36 9.93 -7.53
CA LEU A 103 -11.24 10.00 -6.07
C LEU A 103 -10.72 11.38 -5.60
N LEU A 104 -9.74 11.96 -6.30
CA LEU A 104 -9.23 13.30 -5.99
C LEU A 104 -10.28 14.39 -6.22
N GLU A 105 -11.06 14.31 -7.30
CA GLU A 105 -12.12 15.27 -7.58
C GLU A 105 -13.22 15.20 -6.51
N TYR A 106 -13.58 14.00 -6.05
CA TYR A 106 -14.49 13.81 -4.90
C TYR A 106 -13.89 14.29 -3.57
N SER A 107 -12.56 14.35 -3.49
CA SER A 107 -11.83 14.96 -2.37
C SER A 107 -11.70 16.50 -2.50
N GLY A 108 -12.29 17.11 -3.53
CA GLY A 108 -12.20 18.55 -3.80
C GLY A 108 -10.90 18.99 -4.48
N ILE A 109 -10.06 18.04 -4.95
CA ILE A 109 -8.72 18.31 -5.50
C ILE A 109 -8.73 18.06 -7.01
N LYS A 110 -8.53 19.14 -7.80
CA LYS A 110 -8.42 19.05 -9.26
C LYS A 110 -6.96 19.03 -9.68
N THR A 111 -6.52 17.97 -10.38
CA THR A 111 -5.14 17.86 -10.84
C THR A 111 -4.96 17.06 -12.13
N HIS A 112 -3.86 17.31 -12.84
CA HIS A 112 -3.46 16.55 -14.03
C HIS A 112 -2.76 15.24 -13.61
N VAL A 113 -3.55 14.27 -13.17
CA VAL A 113 -3.09 12.99 -12.57
C VAL A 113 -2.03 12.29 -13.42
N SER A 114 -2.25 12.10 -14.73
CA SER A 114 -1.29 11.38 -15.58
C SER A 114 0.08 12.06 -15.66
N SER A 115 0.13 13.39 -15.67
CA SER A 115 1.39 14.15 -15.65
C SER A 115 2.11 13.97 -14.31
N ARG A 116 1.38 14.05 -13.19
CA ARG A 116 1.94 13.85 -11.85
C ARG A 116 2.48 12.44 -11.66
N LEU A 117 1.76 11.41 -12.12
CA LEU A 117 2.21 10.03 -12.07
C LEU A 117 3.50 9.82 -12.86
N ASN A 118 3.61 10.38 -14.07
CA ASN A 118 4.84 10.30 -14.87
C ASN A 118 6.03 10.98 -14.16
N GLU A 119 5.82 12.11 -13.51
CA GLU A 119 6.86 12.80 -12.73
C GLU A 119 7.25 12.03 -11.47
N MET A 120 6.28 11.45 -10.75
CA MET A 120 6.52 10.57 -9.60
C MET A 120 7.28 9.31 -10.01
N ALA A 121 7.00 8.77 -11.19
CA ALA A 121 7.70 7.61 -11.75
C ALA A 121 9.18 7.92 -12.01
N LYS A 122 9.47 9.08 -12.60
CA LYS A 122 10.85 9.56 -12.79
C LYS A 122 11.62 9.71 -11.47
N ARG A 123 10.90 9.96 -10.37
CA ARG A 123 11.47 10.03 -9.01
C ARG A 123 11.53 8.68 -8.29
N GLY A 124 11.03 7.62 -8.92
CA GLY A 124 10.97 6.26 -8.36
C GLY A 124 9.93 6.09 -7.25
N LEU A 125 8.93 6.97 -7.16
CA LEU A 125 7.88 6.90 -6.13
C LEU A 125 6.72 6.00 -6.54
N VAL A 126 6.50 5.84 -7.84
CA VAL A 126 5.46 4.96 -8.41
C VAL A 126 6.02 4.18 -9.58
N PHE A 127 5.37 3.08 -9.94
CA PHE A 127 5.64 2.28 -11.11
C PHE A 127 4.35 1.71 -11.70
N LYS A 128 4.42 1.11 -12.89
CA LYS A 128 3.32 0.32 -13.47
C LYS A 128 3.62 -1.16 -13.27
N LEU A 129 2.66 -1.93 -12.75
CA LEU A 129 2.83 -3.35 -12.48
C LEU A 129 3.08 -4.16 -13.76
N THR A 130 2.36 -3.85 -14.83
CA THR A 130 2.59 -4.41 -16.17
C THR A 130 2.33 -3.35 -17.24
N VAL A 131 2.72 -3.62 -18.48
CA VAL A 131 2.43 -2.72 -19.61
C VAL A 131 0.93 -2.73 -19.95
N ASP A 132 0.25 -3.86 -19.70
CA ASP A 132 -1.16 -4.09 -20.01
C ASP A 132 -2.10 -3.64 -18.89
N GLU A 133 -1.69 -3.75 -17.63
CA GLU A 133 -2.40 -3.13 -16.53
C GLU A 133 -2.05 -1.65 -16.46
N ALA A 134 -2.97 -0.81 -16.94
CA ALA A 134 -2.91 0.65 -16.78
C ALA A 134 -3.05 1.13 -15.31
N LYS A 135 -2.63 0.32 -14.33
CA LYS A 135 -2.59 0.65 -12.90
C LYS A 135 -1.21 1.17 -12.53
N TRP A 136 -1.21 2.23 -11.74
CA TRP A 136 -0.02 2.78 -11.11
C TRP A 136 0.01 2.37 -9.66
N THR A 137 1.19 2.03 -9.17
CA THR A 137 1.41 1.45 -7.84
C THR A 137 2.50 2.25 -7.13
N LEU A 138 2.33 2.54 -5.84
CA LEU A 138 3.44 3.08 -5.04
C LEU A 138 4.59 2.09 -4.98
N SER A 139 5.81 2.58 -5.17
CA SER A 139 7.00 1.78 -4.86
C SER A 139 7.22 1.72 -3.35
N PRO A 140 8.06 0.80 -2.85
CA PRO A 140 8.48 0.80 -1.44
C PRO A 140 9.14 2.12 -1.00
N ARG A 141 9.69 2.90 -1.94
CA ARG A 141 10.20 4.24 -1.67
C ARG A 141 9.05 5.26 -1.56
N GLY A 142 8.06 5.14 -2.43
CA GLY A 142 6.85 5.96 -2.38
C GLY A 142 6.05 5.74 -1.09
N GLU A 143 5.91 4.51 -0.64
CA GLU A 143 5.24 4.19 0.64
C GLU A 143 5.98 4.83 1.82
N ARG A 144 7.30 4.64 1.93
CA ARG A 144 8.11 5.29 2.97
C ARG A 144 8.00 6.81 2.95
N TRP A 145 8.01 7.41 1.76
CA TRP A 145 7.81 8.85 1.63
C TRP A 145 6.46 9.30 2.23
N ILE A 146 5.38 8.55 2.01
CA ILE A 146 4.09 8.86 2.63
C ILE A 146 4.14 8.71 4.16
N GLU A 147 4.71 7.62 4.65
CA GLU A 147 4.74 7.28 6.07
C GLU A 147 5.66 8.18 6.90
N GLU A 148 6.82 8.54 6.36
CA GLU A 148 7.88 9.24 7.08
C GLU A 148 7.81 10.77 6.89
N GLU A 149 7.22 11.25 5.78
CA GLU A 149 7.18 12.69 5.48
C GLU A 149 5.76 13.25 5.43
N VAL A 150 4.88 12.64 4.63
CA VAL A 150 3.56 13.23 4.33
C VAL A 150 2.57 13.09 5.48
N LEU A 151 2.39 11.88 6.02
CA LEU A 151 1.48 11.65 7.15
C LEU A 151 1.93 12.39 8.42
N PRO A 152 3.23 12.41 8.80
CA PRO A 152 3.69 13.20 9.95
C PRO A 152 3.52 14.71 9.76
N LYS A 153 3.69 15.22 8.53
CA LYS A 153 3.36 16.61 8.21
C LYS A 153 1.88 16.88 8.45
N LEU A 154 0.97 16.03 7.99
CA LEU A 154 -0.47 16.24 8.13
C LEU A 154 -0.95 16.13 9.58
N LYS A 155 -0.41 15.20 10.37
CA LYS A 155 -0.71 15.10 11.81
C LYS A 155 -0.36 16.35 12.61
N ARG A 156 0.56 17.20 12.12
CA ARG A 156 0.92 18.48 12.76
C ARG A 156 0.03 19.65 12.34
N LEU A 157 -0.71 19.51 11.24
CA LEU A 157 -1.49 20.58 10.62
C LEU A 157 -3.01 20.41 10.84
N LEU A 158 -3.45 19.21 11.17
CA LEU A 158 -4.84 18.85 11.48
C LEU A 158 -5.10 18.92 12.98
#